data_AF-A0A2V8VEK5-F1
#
_entry.id   AF-A0A2V8VEK5-F1
#
_cell.length_a   1.000
_cell.length_b   1.000
_cell.length_c   1.000
_cell.angle_alpha   90.00
_cell.angle_beta   90.00
_cell.angle_gamma   90.00
#
_symmetry.space_group_name_H-M   'P 1'
#
loop_
_entity.id
_entity.type
_entity.pdbx_description
1 polymer ?
#
loop_
_entity_poly.entity_id
_entity_poly.type
_entity_poly.pdbx_seq_one_letter_code
_entity_poly.pdbx_strand_id
1 'polypeptide(L)'
;MKAQRQQATTGSTWGPTWKSWLDSGLPVLRSLATLLVALAAAPAADTFRFVVLGDRTGGAQPGIYEQVWKEAVVEGPAFVVSVGDTIEGMNDATVETEWEAVEHILAPYRRYALYLAPGNHDVWSERSERAFQKHVRHALHYGFDYSRRISRFSTTAGRSSFRRTS
;
A
#
# COMPACT_ATOMS: atom_id res chain seq x y z
N MET A 1 -70.61 57.62 44.00
CA MET A 1 -70.28 56.65 42.93
C MET A 1 -68.92 57.04 42.34
N LYS A 2 -67.86 56.28 42.64
CA LYS A 2 -66.54 56.42 42.00
C LYS A 2 -66.08 55.02 41.59
N ALA A 3 -65.74 54.88 40.33
CA ALA A 3 -65.48 53.61 39.65
C ALA A 3 -64.15 52.98 40.07
N GLN A 4 -64.19 51.68 40.35
CA GLN A 4 -63.04 50.79 40.50
C GLN A 4 -62.25 50.71 39.18
N ARG A 5 -60.93 50.91 39.25
CA ARG A 5 -59.98 50.45 38.24
C ARG A 5 -59.26 49.23 38.80
N GLN A 6 -59.56 48.05 38.29
CA GLN A 6 -58.76 46.86 38.52
C GLN A 6 -57.56 46.89 37.56
N GLN A 7 -56.35 46.77 38.10
CA GLN A 7 -55.15 46.48 37.32
C GLN A 7 -55.00 44.96 37.26
N ALA A 8 -55.20 44.38 36.08
CA ALA A 8 -54.86 43.00 35.80
C ALA A 8 -53.36 42.90 35.47
N THR A 9 -52.57 42.29 36.36
CA THR A 9 -51.20 41.91 36.07
C THR A 9 -51.21 40.50 35.47
N THR A 10 -51.18 40.41 34.14
CA THR A 10 -50.91 39.15 33.43
C THR A 10 -49.39 38.92 33.41
N GLY A 11 -48.91 38.04 34.29
CA GLY A 11 -47.55 37.51 34.20
C GLY A 11 -47.44 36.57 33.00
N SER A 12 -46.74 36.99 31.94
CA SER A 12 -46.40 36.13 30.82
C SER A 12 -45.15 35.29 31.15
N THR A 13 -45.34 34.06 31.62
CA THR A 13 -44.28 33.06 31.62
C THR A 13 -44.29 32.33 30.28
N TRP A 14 -43.50 32.81 29.32
CA TRP A 14 -43.27 32.09 28.06
C TRP A 14 -41.78 31.99 27.73
N GLY A 15 -41.31 30.73 27.58
CA GLY A 15 -40.15 30.36 26.78
C GLY A 15 -38.91 29.91 27.57
N PRO A 16 -38.38 28.68 27.35
CA PRO A 16 -37.03 28.35 27.78
C PRO A 16 -36.06 29.32 27.12
N THR A 17 -35.23 29.99 27.92
CA THR A 17 -34.22 30.91 27.41
C THR A 17 -33.28 30.13 26.48
N TRP A 18 -32.98 30.71 25.31
CA TRP A 18 -32.06 30.20 24.29
C TRP A 18 -30.70 29.76 24.86
N LYS A 19 -30.34 30.28 26.03
CA LYS A 19 -29.17 29.91 26.83
C LYS A 19 -29.18 28.43 27.26
N SER A 20 -30.34 27.86 27.60
CA SER A 20 -30.47 26.44 27.98
C SER A 20 -30.15 25.47 26.83
N TRP A 21 -30.46 25.84 25.59
CA TRP A 21 -30.16 25.04 24.40
C TRP A 21 -28.66 25.00 24.09
N LEU A 22 -27.96 26.12 24.27
CA LEU A 22 -26.50 26.22 24.10
C LEU A 22 -25.75 25.45 25.20
N ASP A 23 -26.20 25.56 26.45
CA ASP A 23 -25.57 24.90 27.60
C ASP A 23 -25.75 23.36 27.55
N SER A 24 -26.79 22.86 26.88
CA SER A 24 -27.09 21.42 26.73
C SER A 24 -26.32 20.72 25.59
N GLY A 25 -25.92 21.46 24.56
CA GLY A 25 -25.27 20.88 23.37
C GLY A 25 -23.75 20.70 23.49
N LEU A 26 -23.08 21.60 24.23
CA LEU A 26 -21.63 21.55 24.46
C LEU A 26 -21.12 20.24 25.10
N PRO A 27 -21.76 19.65 26.13
CA PRO A 27 -21.28 18.39 26.72
C PRO A 27 -21.49 17.20 25.77
N VAL A 28 -22.56 17.18 24.98
CA VAL A 28 -22.82 16.11 24.00
C VAL A 28 -21.77 16.14 22.89
N LEU A 29 -21.48 17.33 22.35
CA LEU A 29 -20.46 17.50 21.31
C LEU A 29 -19.05 17.17 21.81
N ARG A 30 -18.72 17.51 23.06
CA ARG A 30 -17.44 17.14 23.69
C ARG A 30 -17.33 15.64 23.90
N SER A 31 -18.39 14.99 24.37
CA SER A 31 -18.42 13.54 24.53
C SER A 31 -18.31 12.83 23.18
N LEU A 32 -18.97 13.34 22.13
CA LEU A 32 -18.85 12.82 20.77
C LEU A 32 -17.44 13.00 20.22
N ALA A 33 -16.83 14.18 20.40
CA ALA A 33 -15.46 14.45 19.97
C ALA A 33 -14.44 13.56 20.71
N THR A 34 -14.61 13.40 22.03
CA THR A 34 -13.76 12.51 22.84
C THR A 34 -13.91 11.06 22.41
N LEU A 35 -15.14 10.62 22.13
CA LEU A 35 -15.42 9.29 21.62
C LEU A 35 -14.81 9.07 20.24
N LEU A 36 -14.90 10.04 19.33
CA LEU A 36 -14.28 9.98 18.00
C LEU A 36 -12.75 9.91 18.09
N VAL A 37 -12.13 10.69 18.98
CA VAL A 37 -10.68 10.63 19.25
C VAL A 37 -10.28 9.28 19.86
N ALA A 38 -11.06 8.74 20.80
CA ALA A 38 -10.79 7.45 21.42
C ALA A 38 -10.94 6.28 20.42
N LEU A 39 -11.93 6.34 19.52
CA LEU A 39 -12.13 5.35 18.46
C LEU A 39 -11.01 5.40 17.42
N ALA A 40 -10.51 6.60 17.10
CA ALA A 40 -9.35 6.79 16.22
C ALA A 40 -8.02 6.37 16.88
N ALA A 41 -7.97 6.30 18.21
CA ALA A 41 -6.78 5.91 18.98
C ALA A 41 -6.72 4.42 19.32
N ALA A 42 -7.66 3.59 18.82
CA ALA A 42 -7.52 2.14 18.93
C ALA A 42 -6.19 1.72 18.27
N PRO A 43 -5.29 1.02 18.99
CA PRO A 43 -4.02 0.62 18.42
C PRO A 43 -4.29 -0.28 17.22
N ALA A 44 -3.88 0.18 16.02
CA ALA A 44 -3.85 -0.69 14.86
C ALA A 44 -2.99 -1.91 15.22
N ALA A 45 -3.50 -3.11 15.00
CA ALA A 45 -2.71 -4.32 15.19
C ALA A 45 -1.41 -4.19 14.38
N ASP A 46 -0.26 -4.31 15.06
CA ASP A 46 1.09 -4.06 14.54
C ASP A 46 1.57 -5.20 13.60
N THR A 47 0.64 -5.84 12.92
CA THR A 47 0.85 -7.01 12.07
C THR A 47 0.62 -6.62 10.63
N PHE A 48 1.62 -6.86 9.78
CA PHE A 48 1.50 -6.73 8.33
C PHE A 48 1.63 -8.10 7.67
N ARG A 49 1.09 -8.21 6.46
CA ARG A 49 1.24 -9.38 5.59
C ARG A 49 1.95 -8.95 4.32
N PHE A 50 2.82 -9.80 3.82
CA PHE A 50 3.48 -9.61 2.54
C PHE A 50 3.46 -10.93 1.79
N VAL A 51 3.68 -10.86 0.48
CA VAL A 51 3.77 -12.05 -0.39
C VAL A 51 5.18 -12.17 -0.94
N VAL A 52 5.67 -13.40 -1.01
CA VAL A 52 6.86 -13.75 -1.78
C VAL A 52 6.41 -14.47 -3.05
N LEU A 53 6.74 -13.92 -4.20
CA LEU A 53 6.50 -14.52 -5.50
C LEU A 53 7.74 -15.27 -5.98
N GLY A 54 7.52 -16.47 -6.51
CA GLY A 54 8.54 -17.23 -7.22
C GLY A 54 8.95 -16.61 -8.55
N ASP A 55 9.87 -17.27 -9.22
CA ASP A 55 10.24 -16.97 -10.60
C ASP A 55 9.06 -17.18 -11.56
N ARG A 56 9.15 -16.52 -12.73
CA ARG A 56 8.17 -16.62 -13.81
C ARG A 56 8.65 -17.52 -14.97
N THR A 57 9.94 -17.78 -15.03
CA THR A 57 10.64 -18.35 -16.20
C THR A 57 10.49 -19.86 -16.33
N GLY A 58 11.11 -20.41 -17.38
CA GLY A 58 11.17 -21.86 -17.60
C GLY A 58 10.04 -22.36 -18.50
N GLY A 59 9.54 -21.52 -19.40
CA GLY A 59 8.41 -21.85 -20.28
C GLY A 59 7.12 -21.23 -19.77
N ALA A 60 7.19 -19.94 -19.45
CA ALA A 60 6.08 -19.11 -19.01
C ALA A 60 4.84 -19.32 -19.87
N GLN A 61 3.78 -19.83 -19.25
CA GLN A 61 2.50 -20.04 -19.91
C GLN A 61 1.61 -18.80 -19.76
N PRO A 62 0.94 -18.34 -20.84
CA PRO A 62 -0.01 -17.24 -20.74
C PRO A 62 -1.10 -17.52 -19.70
N GLY A 63 -1.39 -16.55 -18.84
CA GLY A 63 -2.44 -16.62 -17.84
C GLY A 63 -2.04 -17.22 -16.49
N ILE A 64 -0.95 -18.00 -16.41
CA ILE A 64 -0.54 -18.64 -15.14
C ILE A 64 0.01 -17.59 -14.17
N TYR A 65 0.94 -16.75 -14.60
CA TYR A 65 1.53 -15.74 -13.73
C TYR A 65 0.51 -14.65 -13.35
N GLU A 66 -0.39 -14.32 -14.27
CA GLU A 66 -1.53 -13.44 -14.03
C GLU A 66 -2.46 -14.01 -12.96
N GLN A 67 -2.72 -15.32 -12.98
CA GLN A 67 -3.50 -16.00 -11.95
C GLN A 67 -2.79 -15.99 -10.59
N VAL A 68 -1.48 -16.28 -10.56
CA VAL A 68 -0.66 -16.19 -9.34
C VAL A 68 -0.77 -14.78 -8.74
N TRP A 69 -0.68 -13.73 -9.56
CA TRP A 69 -0.88 -12.36 -9.10
C TRP A 69 -2.28 -12.08 -8.57
N LYS A 70 -3.33 -12.58 -9.23
CA LYS A 70 -4.72 -12.45 -8.76
C LYS A 70 -4.87 -13.05 -7.36
N GLU A 71 -4.32 -14.22 -7.13
CA GLU A 71 -4.39 -14.94 -5.85
C GLU A 71 -3.53 -14.26 -4.77
N ALA A 72 -2.32 -13.83 -5.12
CA ALA A 72 -1.38 -13.17 -4.21
C ALA A 72 -1.98 -11.92 -3.54
N VAL A 73 -2.81 -11.17 -4.27
CA VAL A 73 -3.31 -9.88 -3.78
C VAL A 73 -4.65 -9.95 -3.07
N VAL A 74 -5.30 -11.13 -3.00
CA VAL A 74 -6.64 -11.32 -2.41
C VAL A 74 -6.70 -10.80 -0.97
N GLU A 75 -5.70 -11.12 -0.17
CA GLU A 75 -5.64 -10.76 1.26
C GLU A 75 -5.12 -9.34 1.52
N GLY A 76 -4.91 -8.55 0.46
CA GLY A 76 -4.44 -7.17 0.53
C GLY A 76 -3.08 -7.05 1.23
N PRO A 77 -2.00 -7.63 0.67
CA PRO A 77 -0.68 -7.52 1.28
C PRO A 77 -0.19 -6.07 1.31
N ALA A 78 0.64 -5.77 2.30
CA ALA A 78 1.34 -4.50 2.42
C ALA A 78 2.29 -4.23 1.25
N PHE A 79 3.00 -5.28 0.83
CA PHE A 79 3.94 -5.27 -0.29
C PHE A 79 4.16 -6.70 -0.79
N VAL A 80 4.79 -6.80 -1.96
CA VAL A 80 5.15 -8.05 -2.63
C VAL A 80 6.65 -8.05 -2.90
N VAL A 81 7.30 -9.19 -2.69
CA VAL A 81 8.72 -9.40 -3.02
C VAL A 81 8.80 -10.54 -4.04
N SER A 82 9.55 -10.39 -5.13
CA SER A 82 9.87 -11.49 -6.05
C SER A 82 11.31 -11.94 -5.86
N VAL A 83 11.54 -13.24 -6.02
CA VAL A 83 12.86 -13.86 -6.00
C VAL A 83 13.69 -13.62 -7.28
N GLY A 84 13.08 -13.03 -8.31
CA GLY A 84 13.73 -12.74 -9.60
C GLY A 84 13.33 -13.71 -10.69
N ASP A 85 14.05 -13.67 -11.81
CA ASP A 85 13.70 -14.34 -13.06
C ASP A 85 12.26 -13.96 -13.47
N THR A 86 12.08 -12.67 -13.72
CA THR A 86 10.80 -12.05 -14.05
C THR A 86 10.51 -12.12 -15.55
N ILE A 87 11.55 -12.08 -16.39
CA ILE A 87 11.48 -12.24 -17.85
C ILE A 87 12.19 -13.54 -18.29
N GLU A 88 11.83 -14.11 -19.45
CA GLU A 88 12.48 -15.32 -19.98
C GLU A 88 13.95 -15.07 -20.33
N GLY A 89 14.29 -13.86 -20.74
CA GLY A 89 15.66 -13.36 -20.77
C GLY A 89 16.58 -14.12 -21.71
N MET A 90 17.89 -13.99 -21.43
CA MET A 90 18.98 -14.63 -22.18
C MET A 90 19.13 -14.19 -23.65
N ASN A 91 18.32 -13.22 -24.12
CA ASN A 91 18.41 -12.64 -25.44
C ASN A 91 18.26 -11.11 -25.39
N ASP A 92 19.36 -10.41 -25.69
CA ASP A 92 19.43 -8.95 -25.69
C ASP A 92 18.45 -8.28 -26.67
N ALA A 93 18.04 -8.97 -27.73
CA ALA A 93 17.10 -8.44 -28.72
C ALA A 93 15.66 -8.39 -28.21
N THR A 94 15.28 -9.24 -27.24
CA THR A 94 13.89 -9.36 -26.75
C THR A 94 13.66 -8.69 -25.40
N VAL A 95 14.73 -8.31 -24.69
CA VAL A 95 14.68 -7.80 -23.31
C VAL A 95 13.63 -6.69 -23.07
N GLU A 96 13.56 -5.68 -23.95
CA GLU A 96 12.61 -4.57 -23.79
C GLU A 96 11.17 -5.04 -23.95
N THR A 97 10.89 -5.87 -24.97
CA THR A 97 9.56 -6.41 -25.22
C THR A 97 9.08 -7.33 -24.10
N GLU A 98 10.00 -8.11 -23.50
CA GLU A 98 9.65 -8.97 -22.38
C GLU A 98 9.33 -8.16 -21.11
N TRP A 99 10.10 -7.11 -20.83
CA TRP A 99 9.78 -6.19 -19.73
C TRP A 99 8.46 -5.45 -19.96
N GLU A 100 8.17 -4.99 -21.18
CA GLU A 100 6.88 -4.40 -21.53
C GLU A 100 5.71 -5.38 -21.30
N ALA A 101 5.89 -6.66 -21.62
CA ALA A 101 4.88 -7.69 -21.36
C ALA A 101 4.64 -7.88 -19.85
N VAL A 102 5.71 -7.89 -19.05
CA VAL A 102 5.62 -7.93 -17.58
C VAL A 102 4.90 -6.69 -17.06
N GLU A 103 5.24 -5.49 -17.53
CA GLU A 103 4.57 -4.25 -17.14
C GLU A 103 3.07 -4.27 -17.44
N HIS A 104 2.66 -4.90 -18.55
CA HIS A 104 1.26 -5.09 -18.89
C HIS A 104 0.55 -6.01 -17.89
N ILE A 105 1.17 -7.14 -17.54
CA ILE A 105 0.66 -8.07 -16.52
C ILE A 105 0.53 -7.37 -15.16
N LEU A 106 1.50 -6.54 -14.80
CA LEU A 106 1.55 -5.84 -13.52
C LEU A 106 0.68 -4.57 -13.45
N ALA A 107 0.20 -4.06 -14.58
CA ALA A 107 -0.56 -2.81 -14.63
C ALA A 107 -1.78 -2.77 -13.68
N PRO A 108 -2.58 -3.83 -13.52
CA PRO A 108 -3.70 -3.85 -12.56
C PRO A 108 -3.26 -3.81 -11.09
N TYR A 109 -2.00 -4.15 -10.79
CA TYR A 109 -1.50 -4.33 -9.42
C TYR A 109 -0.59 -3.20 -8.95
N ARG A 110 -0.47 -2.10 -9.71
CA ARG A 110 0.39 -0.93 -9.41
C ARG A 110 0.17 -0.28 -8.03
N ARG A 111 -0.96 -0.56 -7.37
CA ARG A 111 -1.23 -0.08 -6.01
C ARG A 111 -0.38 -0.78 -4.93
N TYR A 112 0.14 -1.97 -5.22
CA TYR A 112 0.99 -2.72 -4.32
C TYR A 112 2.45 -2.37 -4.58
N ALA A 113 3.22 -2.11 -3.53
CA ALA A 113 4.66 -2.01 -3.66
C ALA A 113 5.23 -3.38 -4.03
N LEU A 114 5.95 -3.45 -5.15
CA LEU A 114 6.62 -4.66 -5.63
C LEU A 114 8.13 -4.44 -5.59
N TYR A 115 8.83 -5.33 -4.89
CA TYR A 115 10.28 -5.37 -4.81
C TYR A 115 10.80 -6.60 -5.56
N LEU A 116 11.48 -6.38 -6.68
CA LEU A 116 12.08 -7.44 -7.50
C LEU A 116 13.55 -7.63 -7.14
N ALA A 117 13.94 -8.86 -6.80
CA ALA A 117 15.32 -9.29 -6.88
C ALA A 117 15.68 -9.57 -8.35
N PRO A 118 16.87 -9.21 -8.85
CA PRO A 118 17.31 -9.68 -10.15
C PRO A 118 17.74 -11.15 -10.06
N GLY A 119 17.24 -11.97 -10.98
CA GLY A 119 17.76 -13.31 -11.26
C GLY A 119 18.68 -13.34 -12.49
N ASN A 120 19.21 -14.51 -12.86
CA ASN A 120 20.11 -14.65 -14.00
C ASN A 120 19.40 -14.47 -15.35
N HIS A 121 18.09 -14.70 -15.40
CA HIS A 121 17.28 -14.39 -16.57
C HIS A 121 16.93 -12.91 -16.66
N ASP A 122 17.01 -12.14 -15.58
CA ASP A 122 16.82 -10.69 -15.64
C ASP A 122 18.12 -9.96 -16.01
N VAL A 123 19.26 -10.45 -15.50
CA VAL A 123 20.57 -9.81 -15.60
C VAL A 123 21.64 -10.81 -16.06
N TRP A 124 21.88 -10.88 -17.38
CA TRP A 124 22.92 -11.70 -18.02
C TRP A 124 23.94 -10.88 -18.82
N SER A 125 23.61 -9.63 -19.18
CA SER A 125 24.45 -8.73 -19.97
C SER A 125 24.36 -7.29 -19.43
N GLU A 126 25.26 -6.41 -19.87
CA GLU A 126 25.14 -4.98 -19.53
C GLU A 126 23.85 -4.35 -20.09
N ARG A 127 23.34 -4.86 -21.21
CA ARG A 127 22.09 -4.38 -21.79
C ARG A 127 20.91 -4.77 -20.91
N SER A 128 20.87 -6.02 -20.46
CA SER A 128 19.78 -6.50 -19.60
C SER A 128 19.85 -5.89 -18.20
N GLU A 129 21.04 -5.62 -17.67
CA GLU A 129 21.22 -4.84 -16.43
C GLU A 129 20.59 -3.44 -16.55
N ARG A 130 20.88 -2.71 -17.65
CA ARG A 130 20.30 -1.39 -17.90
C ARG A 130 18.77 -1.47 -18.04
N ALA A 131 18.27 -2.50 -18.71
CA ALA A 131 16.83 -2.72 -18.84
C ALA A 131 16.18 -2.98 -17.47
N PHE A 132 16.75 -3.88 -16.65
CA PHE A 132 16.27 -4.14 -15.30
C PHE A 132 16.19 -2.84 -14.48
N GLN A 133 17.27 -2.06 -14.42
CA GLN A 133 17.29 -0.81 -13.66
C GLN A 133 16.28 0.22 -14.19
N LYS A 134 16.06 0.26 -15.51
CA LYS A 134 15.07 1.13 -16.16
C LYS A 134 13.63 0.76 -15.76
N HIS A 135 13.28 -0.53 -15.85
CA HIS A 135 11.91 -1.01 -15.63
C HIS A 135 11.58 -1.14 -14.14
N VAL A 136 12.51 -1.67 -13.35
CA VAL A 136 12.34 -1.86 -11.89
C VAL A 136 12.56 -0.57 -11.10
N ARG A 137 13.29 0.40 -11.67
CA ARG A 137 13.60 1.71 -11.04
C ARG A 137 14.37 1.59 -9.72
N HIS A 138 15.12 0.51 -9.56
CA HIS A 138 16.04 0.27 -8.45
C HIS A 138 17.39 -0.20 -8.98
N ALA A 139 18.44 0.05 -8.19
CA ALA A 139 19.74 -0.60 -8.41
C ALA A 139 19.60 -2.13 -8.27
N LEU A 140 20.55 -2.91 -8.78
CA LEU A 140 20.51 -4.37 -8.66
C LEU A 140 20.49 -4.86 -7.21
N HIS A 141 21.19 -4.13 -6.35
CA HIS A 141 21.28 -4.38 -4.92
C HIS A 141 20.66 -3.20 -4.20
N TYR A 142 19.53 -3.44 -3.53
CA TYR A 142 18.84 -2.44 -2.74
C TYR A 142 18.16 -3.10 -1.54
N GLY A 143 17.77 -2.26 -0.58
CA GLY A 143 16.91 -2.64 0.52
C GLY A 143 15.86 -1.56 0.74
N PHE A 144 14.83 -1.91 1.49
CA PHE A 144 13.73 -1.02 1.81
C PHE A 144 13.34 -1.19 3.28
N ASP A 145 12.80 -0.13 3.87
CA ASP A 145 12.25 -0.17 5.22
C ASP A 145 10.72 -0.17 5.13
N TYR A 146 10.05 -0.98 5.97
CA TYR A 146 8.60 -1.01 6.05
C TYR A 146 8.14 -0.83 7.49
N SER A 147 7.37 0.24 7.74
CA SER A 147 6.79 0.64 9.05
C SER A 147 7.79 0.67 10.22
N ARG A 148 8.46 1.82 10.46
CA ARG A 148 9.26 2.19 11.66
C ARG A 148 10.15 1.10 12.32
N ARG A 149 10.45 0.02 11.63
CA ARG A 149 11.35 -1.05 12.05
C ARG A 149 12.00 -1.62 10.79
N ILE A 150 13.34 -1.54 10.78
CA ILE A 150 14.19 -1.86 9.63
C ILE A 150 14.00 -3.33 9.23
N SER A 151 13.48 -3.58 8.03
CA SER A 151 13.43 -4.91 7.43
C SER A 151 14.42 -4.93 6.26
N ARG A 152 15.71 -5.16 6.54
CA ARG A 152 16.73 -5.19 5.49
C ARG A 152 16.58 -6.45 4.63
N PHE A 153 15.89 -6.33 3.50
CA PHE A 153 16.02 -7.27 2.39
C PHE A 153 17.21 -6.85 1.53
N SER A 154 18.10 -7.79 1.19
CA SER A 154 19.25 -7.59 0.32
C SER A 154 19.17 -8.59 -0.81
N THR A 155 19.03 -8.09 -2.03
CA THR A 155 19.03 -8.92 -3.23
C THR A 155 20.48 -9.24 -3.60
N THR A 156 20.86 -10.52 -3.71
CA THR A 156 22.22 -10.92 -4.10
C THR A 156 22.13 -11.75 -5.38
N ALA A 157 22.32 -11.11 -6.54
CA ALA A 157 22.59 -11.85 -7.77
C ALA A 157 24.06 -12.31 -7.74
N GLY A 158 24.27 -13.63 -7.65
CA GLY A 158 25.60 -14.23 -7.69
C GLY A 158 26.18 -14.16 -9.10
N ARG A 159 27.22 -13.35 -9.30
CA ARG A 159 28.10 -13.44 -10.48
C ARG A 159 28.85 -14.78 -10.42
N SER A 160 28.43 -15.79 -11.17
CA SER A 160 29.24 -16.98 -11.42
C SER A 160 30.24 -16.69 -12.54
N SER A 161 31.42 -16.19 -12.19
CA SER A 161 32.54 -16.14 -13.14
C SER A 161 33.09 -17.55 -13.35
N PHE A 162 32.77 -18.18 -14.48
CA PHE A 162 33.43 -19.41 -14.91
C PHE A 162 34.87 -19.10 -15.36
N ARG A 163 35.83 -19.33 -14.47
CA ARG A 163 37.26 -19.31 -14.79
C ARG A 163 37.68 -20.76 -15.01
N ARG A 164 37.74 -21.20 -16.27
CA ARG A 164 38.40 -22.47 -16.62
C ARG A 164 39.91 -22.23 -16.60
N THR A 165 40.57 -22.71 -15.56
CA THR A 165 42.04 -22.80 -15.51
C THR A 165 42.45 -24.24 -15.82
N SER A 166 43.08 -24.41 -16.98
CA SER A 166 44.16 -25.33 -17.36
C SER A 166 44.00 -25.72 -18.82
#